data_AF-A0A848RNK3-F1
#
_entry.id   AF-A0A848RNK3-F1
#
_cell.length_a   1.000
_cell.length_b   1.000
_cell.length_c   1.000
_cell.angle_alpha   90.00
_cell.angle_beta   90.00
_cell.angle_gamma   90.00
#
_symmetry.space_group_name_H-M   'P 1'
#
loop_
_entity.id
_entity.type
_entity.pdbx_description
1 polymer ?
#
loop_
_entity_poly.entity_id
_entity_poly.type
_entity_poly.pdbx_seq_one_letter_code
_entity_poly.pdbx_strand_id
1 'polypeptide(L)' 'MKSRAYFGRLVKDDNKDNVGILLIETINPDFNISPEDLNEDIEKLIIPHLKTMLEISNKLKEDESYEN' A
#
# COMPACT_ATOMS: atom_id res chain seq x y z
N MET A 1 -0.17 27.32 -6.59
CA MET A 1 -0.09 25.89 -6.20
C MET A 1 -1.25 25.16 -6.87
N LYS A 2 -0.99 24.08 -7.62
CA LYS A 2 -2.09 23.20 -8.05
C LYS A 2 -2.59 22.45 -6.81
N SER A 3 -3.90 22.43 -6.59
CA SER A 3 -4.50 21.67 -5.49
C SER A 3 -4.16 20.18 -5.67
N ARG A 4 -3.72 19.53 -4.60
CA ARG A 4 -3.41 18.10 -4.55
C ARG A 4 -4.25 17.48 -3.47
N ALA A 5 -4.88 16.36 -3.76
CA ALA A 5 -5.58 15.57 -2.75
C ALA A 5 -4.74 14.33 -2.42
N TYR A 6 -4.71 13.99 -1.13
CA TYR A 6 -3.97 12.86 -0.61
C TYR A 6 -4.94 11.91 0.09
N PHE A 7 -4.89 10.64 -0.29
CA PHE A 7 -5.58 9.56 0.41
C PHE A 7 -4.54 8.72 1.16
N GLY A 8 -4.67 8.64 2.48
CA GLY A 8 -3.78 7.86 3.34
C GLY A 8 -4.53 6.71 3.99
N ARG A 9 -3.97 5.50 3.92
CA ARG A 9 -4.52 4.31 4.58
C ARG A 9 -3.42 3.57 5.34
N LEU A 10 -3.72 3.21 6.58
CA LEU A 10 -2.90 2.29 7.35
C LEU A 10 -3.13 0.86 6.85
N VAL A 11 -2.06 0.18 6.46
CA VAL A 11 -2.09 -1.22 6.04
C VAL A 11 -1.78 -2.08 7.26
N LYS A 12 -2.65 -3.06 7.50
CA LYS A 12 -2.52 -4.02 8.59
C LYS A 12 -2.32 -5.42 8.03
N ASP A 13 -1.60 -6.25 8.77
CA ASP A 13 -1.51 -7.68 8.48
C ASP A 13 -2.72 -8.46 9.03
N ASP A 14 -2.69 -9.78 8.87
CA ASP A 14 -3.77 -10.66 9.30
C ASP A 14 -3.90 -10.71 10.85
N ASN A 15 -2.86 -10.30 11.59
CA ASN A 15 -2.86 -10.16 13.06
C ASN A 15 -3.34 -8.78 13.54
N LYS A 16 -3.71 -7.89 12.62
CA LYS A 16 -4.10 -6.48 12.85
C LYS A 16 -2.96 -5.57 13.28
N ASP A 17 -1.72 -6.01 13.12
CA ASP A 17 -0.54 -5.19 13.37
C ASP A 17 -0.32 -4.22 12.20
N ASN A 18 0.19 -3.03 12.51
CA ASN A 18 0.44 -2.00 11.50
C ASN A 18 1.73 -2.34 10.75
N VAL A 19 1.62 -2.63 9.46
CA VAL A 19 2.76 -3.05 8.64
C VAL A 19 3.16 -2.04 7.58
N GLY A 20 2.32 -1.02 7.33
CA GLY A 20 2.66 0.03 6.38
C GLY A 20 1.63 1.13 6.27
N ILE A 21 1.95 2.13 5.43
CA ILE A 21 1.03 3.21 5.05
C ILE A 21 0.98 3.23 3.52
N LEU A 22 -0.24 3.19 2.98
CA LEU A 22 -0.50 3.48 1.59
C LEU A 22 -0.86 4.97 1.47
N LEU A 23 -0.14 5.69 0.61
CA LEU A 23 -0.43 7.08 0.28
C LEU A 23 -0.69 7.19 -1.23
N ILE A 24 -1.86 7.69 -1.59
CA ILE A 24 -2.23 7.99 -2.98
C ILE A 24 -2.31 9.51 -3.12
N GLU A 25 -1.50 10.06 -4.01
CA GLU A 25 -1.58 11.45 -4.44
C GLU A 25 -2.38 11.54 -5.73
N THR A 26 -3.34 12.47 -5.78
CA THR A 26 -4.02 12.83 -7.02
C THR A 26 -3.87 14.33 -7.31
N ILE A 27 -3.58 14.61 -8.57
CA ILE A 27 -3.58 15.98 -9.13
C ILE A 27 -4.96 16.37 -9.66
N ASN A 28 -5.92 15.45 -9.65
CA ASN A 28 -7.30 15.72 -10.06
C ASN A 28 -8.08 16.27 -8.85
N PRO A 29 -8.52 17.54 -8.88
CA PRO A 29 -9.30 18.12 -7.80
C PRO A 29 -10.70 17.51 -7.69
N ASP A 30 -11.25 16.99 -8.79
CA ASP A 30 -12.58 16.38 -8.86
C ASP A 30 -12.49 14.86 -8.71
N PHE A 31 -11.73 14.41 -7.72
CA PHE A 31 -11.58 13.00 -7.40
C PHE A 31 -12.87 12.48 -6.75
N ASN A 32 -13.85 12.19 -7.60
CA ASN A 32 -15.22 11.88 -7.23
C ASN A 32 -15.42 10.37 -7.03
N ILE A 33 -14.62 9.80 -6.13
CA ILE A 33 -14.79 8.43 -5.64
C ILE A 33 -15.10 8.51 -4.14
N SER A 34 -16.02 7.69 -3.66
CA SER A 34 -16.25 7.63 -2.23
C SER A 34 -15.04 7.00 -1.52
N PRO A 35 -14.75 7.36 -0.25
CA PRO A 35 -13.74 6.69 0.53
C PRO A 35 -13.95 5.16 0.59
N GLU A 36 -15.20 4.69 0.62
CA GLU A 36 -15.55 3.29 0.68
C GLU A 36 -15.19 2.53 -0.61
N ASP A 37 -15.57 3.08 -1.77
CA ASP A 37 -15.27 2.47 -3.07
C ASP A 37 -13.76 2.43 -3.32
N LEU A 38 -13.07 3.52 -2.98
CA LEU A 38 -11.61 3.58 -3.07
C LEU A 38 -10.96 2.55 -2.15
N ASN A 39 -11.51 2.35 -0.96
CA ASN A 39 -11.00 1.38 0.00
C ASN A 39 -11.16 -0.06 -0.51
N GLU A 40 -12.30 -0.39 -1.12
CA GLU A 40 -12.54 -1.67 -1.78
C GLU A 40 -11.59 -1.93 -2.96
N ASP A 41 -11.41 -0.94 -3.84
CA ASP A 41 -10.52 -1.06 -5.00
C ASP A 41 -9.07 -1.25 -4.56
N ILE A 42 -8.65 -0.55 -3.50
CA ILE A 42 -7.33 -0.71 -2.89
C ILE A 42 -7.17 -2.11 -2.28
N GLU A 43 -8.17 -2.66 -1.59
CA GLU A 43 -8.08 -4.02 -1.06
C GLU A 43 -7.91 -5.06 -2.17
N LYS A 44 -8.63 -4.90 -3.27
CA LYS A 44 -8.57 -5.82 -4.42
C LYS A 44 -7.23 -5.73 -5.15
N LEU A 45 -6.66 -4.54 -5.31
CA LEU A 45 -5.52 -4.31 -6.21
C LEU A 45 -4.17 -4.23 -5.48
N ILE A 46 -4.11 -3.54 -4.33
CA ILE A 46 -2.84 -3.16 -3.70
C ILE A 46 -2.38 -4.17 -2.66
N ILE A 47 -3.29 -4.76 -1.87
CA ILE A 47 -2.90 -5.69 -0.81
C ILE A 47 -2.18 -6.94 -1.35
N PRO A 48 -2.65 -7.62 -2.42
CA PRO A 48 -1.92 -8.74 -2.99
C PRO A 48 -0.53 -8.32 -3.47
N HIS A 49 -0.42 -7.16 -4.12
CA HIS A 49 0.84 -6.67 -4.66
C HIS A 49 1.84 -6.29 -3.57
N LEU A 50 1.38 -5.66 -2.48
CA LEU A 50 2.21 -5.34 -1.32
C LEU A 50 2.68 -6.61 -0.59
N LYS A 51 1.82 -7.63 -0.45
CA LYS A 51 2.21 -8.94 0.10
C LYS A 51 3.32 -9.56 -0.76
N THR A 52 3.18 -9.57 -2.09
CA THR A 52 4.23 -10.06 -3.00
C THR A 52 5.53 -9.26 -2.88
N MET A 53 5.48 -7.93 -2.79
CA MET A 53 6.70 -7.12 -2.61
C MET A 53 7.41 -7.41 -1.28
N LEU A 54 6.65 -7.61 -0.20
CA LEU A 54 7.20 -8.00 1.10
C LEU A 54 7.84 -9.39 1.06
N GLU A 55 7.20 -10.37 0.41
CA GLU A 55 7.77 -11.70 0.21
C GLU A 55 9.07 -11.68 -0.60
N ILE A 56 9.11 -10.89 -1.68
CA ILE A 56 10.33 -10.70 -2.48
C ILE A 56 11.43 -10.05 -1.64
N SER A 57 11.09 -9.00 -0.88
CA SER A 57 12.04 -8.31 0.00
C SER A 57 12.60 -9.24 1.08
N ASN A 58 11.77 -10.09 1.68
CA ASN A 58 12.21 -11.06 2.68
C ASN A 58 13.13 -12.13 2.06
N LYS A 59 12.81 -12.65 0.87
CA LYS A 59 13.70 -13.59 0.16
C LYS A 59 15.07 -12.99 -0.15
N LEU A 60 15.10 -11.74 -0.62
CA LEU A 60 16.35 -11.04 -0.89
C LEU A 60 17.22 -10.89 0.38
N LYS A 61 16.59 -10.64 1.54
CA LYS A 61 17.31 -10.59 2.83
C LYS A 61 17.78 -11.96 3.32
N GLU A 62 17.03 -13.02 3.04
CA GLU A 62 17.44 -14.39 3.37
C GLU A 62 18.65 -14.81 2.53
N ASP A 63 18.67 -14.51 1.24
CA ASP A 63 19.80 -14.83 0.35
C ASP A 63 21.11 -14.11 0.80
N GLU A 64 21.03 -12.86 1.25
CA GLU A 64 22.20 -12.13 1.82
C GLU A 64 22.73 -12.76 3.12
N SER A 65 21.90 -13.54 3.84
CA SER A 65 22.30 -14.18 5.10
C SER A 65 23.10 -15.47 4.91
N TYR A 66 22.99 -16.11 3.74
CA TYR A 66 23.71 -17.35 3.41
C TYR A 66 25.09 -17.11 2.77
N GLU A 67 25.44 -15.86 2.44
CA GLU A 67 26.75 -15.49 1.89
C GLU A 67 27.76 -15.00 2.96
N ASN A 68 27.46 -15.11 4.26
CA ASN A 68 28.38 -14.79 5.36
C ASN A 68 28.84 -16.02 6.16
#